data_AF-A0A317T4F0-F1
#
_entry.id   AF-A0A317T4F0-F1
#
_cell.length_a   1.000
_cell.length_b   1.000
_cell.length_c   1.000
_cell.angle_alpha   90.00
_cell.angle_beta   90.00
_cell.angle_gamma   90.00
#
_symmetry.space_group_name_H-M   'P 1'
#
loop_
_entity.id
_entity.type
_entity.pdbx_description
1 polymer ?
#
loop_
_entity_poly.entity_id
_entity_poly.type
_entity_poly.pdbx_seq_one_letter_code
_entity_poly.pdbx_strand_id
1 'polypeptide(L)'
;LVIPKTHGEKLHDVPDAELGELLPAAKKLAIAVGAAEYNILQNNGRGAHQLVDHVHVHMIPKPNAKEGLGIEWPAQATEMDGLKVLFEELKAKI
;
A
#
# COMPACT_ATOMS: atom_id res chain seq x y z
N LEU A 1 6.72 8.98 6.72
CA LEU A 1 7.01 7.60 6.28
C LEU A 1 7.08 6.70 7.50
N VAL A 2 6.65 5.45 7.37
CA VAL A 2 6.86 4.38 8.34
C VAL A 2 7.67 3.29 7.64
N ILE A 3 8.77 2.84 8.24
CA ILE A 3 9.79 2.02 7.59
C ILE A 3 10.17 0.87 8.56
N PRO A 4 10.22 -0.39 8.10
CA PRO A 4 10.76 -1.49 8.89
C PRO A 4 12.27 -1.29 9.11
N LYS A 5 12.79 -1.86 10.20
CA LYS A 5 14.24 -1.79 10.48
C LYS A 5 14.99 -2.74 9.55
N THR A 6 14.41 -3.90 9.29
CA THR A 6 14.94 -4.82 8.28
C THR A 6 14.90 -4.16 6.91
N HIS A 7 16.05 -4.20 6.23
CA HIS A 7 16.15 -3.79 4.84
C HIS A 7 15.53 -4.87 3.96
N GLY A 8 14.53 -4.47 3.16
CA GLY A 8 13.95 -5.25 2.08
C GLY A 8 13.50 -4.29 0.99
N GLU A 9 13.79 -4.62 -0.28
CA GLU A 9 13.45 -3.75 -1.41
C GLU A 9 11.93 -3.66 -1.57
N LYS A 10 11.26 -4.81 -1.53
CA LYS A 10 9.81 -4.96 -1.72
C LYS A 10 9.16 -5.57 -0.49
N LEU A 11 7.82 -5.48 -0.43
CA LEU A 11 7.05 -5.92 0.73
C LEU A 11 7.31 -7.38 1.10
N HIS A 12 7.47 -8.25 0.10
CA HIS A 12 7.76 -9.68 0.29
C HIS A 12 9.21 -10.00 0.71
N ASP A 13 10.08 -9.00 0.83
CA ASP A 13 11.44 -9.15 1.34
C ASP A 13 11.54 -8.87 2.84
N VAL A 14 10.44 -8.40 3.48
CA VAL A 14 10.40 -8.00 4.89
C VAL A 14 9.67 -9.06 5.71
N PRO A 15 10.17 -9.44 6.90
CA PRO A 15 9.50 -10.41 7.78
C PRO A 15 8.10 -9.97 8.22
N ASP A 16 7.16 -10.93 8.28
CA ASP A 16 5.76 -10.71 8.69
C ASP A 16 5.60 -9.98 10.02
N ALA A 17 6.48 -10.28 10.99
CA ALA A 17 6.47 -9.63 12.30
C ALA A 17 6.65 -8.10 12.19
N GLU A 18 7.57 -7.65 11.34
CA GLU A 18 7.79 -6.21 11.12
C GLU A 18 6.70 -5.60 10.24
N LEU A 19 6.20 -6.34 9.25
CA LEU A 19 5.06 -5.89 8.43
C LEU A 19 3.82 -5.63 9.29
N GLY A 20 3.57 -6.48 10.28
CA GLY A 20 2.48 -6.34 11.25
C GLY A 20 2.54 -5.06 12.09
N GLU A 21 3.71 -4.43 12.22
CA GLU A 21 3.90 -3.20 12.99
C GLU A 21 3.71 -1.92 12.16
N LEU A 22 3.80 -2.01 10.82
CA LEU A 22 3.76 -0.84 9.93
C LEU A 22 2.42 -0.10 9.98
N LEU A 23 1.30 -0.82 9.86
CA LEU A 23 -0.04 -0.20 9.87
C LEU A 23 -0.44 0.35 11.24
N PRO A 24 -0.20 -0.33 12.38
CA PRO A 24 -0.39 0.27 13.69
C PRO A 24 0.39 1.58 13.89
N ALA A 25 1.64 1.65 13.42
CA ALA A 25 2.43 2.88 13.48
C ALA A 25 1.86 3.98 12.58
N ALA A 26 1.48 3.67 11.33
CA ALA A 26 0.84 4.62 10.43
C ALA A 26 -0.49 5.16 10.98
N LYS A 27 -1.31 4.30 11.60
CA LYS A 27 -2.54 4.70 12.31
C LYS A 27 -2.25 5.70 13.43
N LYS A 28 -1.24 5.44 14.27
CA LYS A 28 -0.85 6.37 15.35
C LYS A 28 -0.45 7.73 14.78
N LEU A 29 0.28 7.76 13.67
CA LEU A 29 0.63 9.00 12.99
C LEU A 29 -0.61 9.74 12.46
N ALA A 30 -1.52 9.05 11.78
CA ALA A 30 -2.75 9.67 11.25
C ALA A 30 -3.59 10.33 12.36
N ILE A 31 -3.73 9.66 13.52
CA ILE A 31 -4.41 10.21 14.70
C ILE A 31 -3.63 11.43 15.24
N ALA A 32 -2.31 11.30 15.42
CA ALA A 32 -1.49 12.35 16.00
C ALA A 32 -1.49 13.66 15.19
N VAL A 33 -1.60 13.55 13.86
CA VAL A 33 -1.69 14.73 12.98
C VAL A 33 -3.12 15.22 12.76
N GLY A 34 -4.13 14.53 13.32
CA GLY A 34 -5.54 14.87 13.13
C GLY A 34 -6.02 14.75 11.68
N ALA A 35 -5.46 13.80 10.89
CA ALA A 35 -5.87 13.64 9.50
C ALA A 35 -7.29 13.05 9.41
N ALA A 36 -8.23 13.85 8.92
CA ALA A 36 -9.62 13.41 8.68
C ALA A 36 -9.73 12.49 7.46
N GLU A 37 -9.07 12.88 6.37
CA GLU A 37 -8.95 12.10 5.14
C GLU A 37 -7.46 11.85 4.87
N TYR A 38 -7.10 10.62 4.53
CA TYR A 38 -5.71 10.24 4.26
C TYR A 38 -5.63 8.96 3.44
N ASN A 39 -4.49 8.78 2.77
CA ASN A 39 -4.13 7.54 2.09
C ASN A 39 -2.97 6.86 2.82
N ILE A 40 -3.00 5.53 2.80
CA ILE A 40 -1.85 4.69 3.12
C ILE A 40 -1.36 4.08 1.81
N LEU A 41 -0.10 4.32 1.44
CA LEU A 41 0.49 3.86 0.18
C LEU A 41 1.85 3.23 0.41
N GLN A 42 2.08 2.08 -0.22
CA GLN A 42 3.38 1.43 -0.30
C GLN A 42 3.58 0.93 -1.74
N ASN A 43 4.76 1.13 -2.28
CA ASN A 43 5.08 0.89 -3.69
C ASN A 43 6.14 -0.21 -3.80
N ASN A 44 6.00 -1.10 -4.78
CA ASN A 44 6.93 -2.22 -5.04
C ASN A 44 7.46 -2.17 -6.48
N GLY A 45 8.65 -1.62 -6.69
CA GLY A 45 9.33 -1.46 -7.98
C GLY A 45 9.10 -0.10 -8.67
N ARG A 46 9.98 0.22 -9.62
CA ARG A 46 9.99 1.52 -10.36
C ARG A 46 8.67 1.78 -11.10
N GLY A 47 8.11 0.76 -11.75
CA GLY A 47 6.81 0.86 -12.45
C GLY A 47 5.62 1.09 -11.51
N ALA A 48 5.75 0.71 -10.24
CA ALA A 48 4.78 1.01 -9.18
C ALA A 48 5.14 2.29 -8.41
N HIS A 49 5.99 3.15 -8.97
CA HIS A 49 6.36 4.45 -8.41
C HIS A 49 7.21 4.37 -7.12
N GLN A 50 8.01 3.29 -6.95
CA GLN A 50 9.03 3.19 -5.89
C GLN A 50 10.37 3.71 -6.42
N LEU A 51 10.95 4.72 -5.76
CA LEU A 51 12.30 5.24 -6.10
C LEU A 51 13.40 4.76 -5.14
N VAL A 52 13.07 4.61 -3.85
CA VAL A 52 14.01 4.14 -2.82
C VAL A 52 13.80 2.65 -2.57
N ASP A 53 14.87 1.88 -2.71
CA ASP A 53 14.87 0.41 -2.65
C ASP A 53 14.88 -0.12 -1.22
N HIS A 54 14.00 0.43 -0.38
CA HIS A 54 13.71 -0.02 0.98
C HIS A 54 12.22 0.19 1.22
N VAL A 55 11.49 -0.82 1.68
CA VAL A 55 10.06 -0.73 2.00
C VAL A 55 9.76 0.49 2.86
N HIS A 56 8.81 1.30 2.44
CA HIS A 56 8.33 2.44 3.22
C HIS A 56 6.84 2.66 2.95
N VAL A 57 6.08 2.81 4.03
CA VAL A 57 4.67 3.15 3.99
C VAL A 57 4.53 4.66 4.11
N HIS A 58 3.86 5.27 3.14
CA HIS A 58 3.42 6.64 3.18
C HIS A 58 2.10 6.71 3.96
N MET A 59 2.04 7.59 4.96
CA MET A 59 0.79 8.09 5.53
C MET A 59 0.65 9.51 5.00
N ILE A 60 -0.35 9.74 4.14
CA ILE A 60 -0.49 10.96 3.34
C ILE A 60 -1.82 11.62 3.71
N PRO A 61 -1.84 12.71 4.49
CA PRO A 61 -3.04 13.50 4.68
C PRO A 61 -3.57 14.04 3.34
N LYS A 62 -4.89 14.07 3.20
CA LYS A 62 -5.61 14.59 2.04
C LYS A 62 -6.50 15.76 2.49
N PRO A 63 -5.94 16.97 2.72
CA PRO A 63 -6.72 18.07 3.29
C PRO A 63 -7.74 18.68 2.31
N ASN A 64 -7.57 18.45 1.01
CA ASN A 64 -8.48 18.88 -0.05
C ASN A 64 -8.19 18.13 -1.36
N ALA A 65 -8.97 18.40 -2.41
CA ALA A 65 -8.83 17.74 -3.70
C ALA A 65 -7.46 17.96 -4.40
N LYS A 66 -6.81 19.11 -4.17
CA LYS A 66 -5.58 19.52 -4.88
C LYS A 66 -4.29 19.02 -4.22
N GLU A 67 -4.29 18.87 -2.89
CA GLU A 67 -3.12 18.47 -2.11
C GLU A 67 -3.21 17.01 -1.66
N GLY A 68 -2.08 16.37 -1.33
CA GLY A 68 -2.03 14.94 -0.97
C GLY A 68 -1.93 14.02 -2.19
N LEU A 69 -2.30 12.74 -2.03
CA LEU A 69 -2.20 11.77 -3.12
C LEU A 69 -3.24 12.07 -4.22
N GLY A 70 -2.80 12.01 -5.47
CA GLY A 70 -3.66 11.99 -6.66
C GLY A 70 -3.74 10.56 -7.20
N ILE A 71 -4.95 10.05 -7.39
CA ILE A 71 -5.19 8.72 -7.93
C ILE A 71 -6.03 8.86 -9.19
N GLU A 72 -5.50 8.35 -10.29
CA GLU A 72 -6.28 8.05 -11.48
C GLU A 72 -6.75 6.59 -11.38
N TRP A 73 -8.04 6.35 -11.65
CA TRP A 73 -8.65 5.04 -11.48
C TRP A 73 -9.16 4.46 -12.81
N PRO A 74 -8.29 3.82 -13.62
CA PRO A 74 -8.64 3.25 -14.91
C PRO A 74 -9.36 1.90 -14.73
N ALA A 75 -10.56 1.92 -14.14
CA ALA A 75 -11.35 0.71 -13.93
C ALA A 75 -11.68 0.02 -15.26
N GLN A 76 -11.51 -1.30 -15.29
CA GLN A 76 -11.88 -2.13 -16.44
C GLN A 76 -13.18 -2.86 -16.13
N ALA A 77 -14.07 -2.95 -17.13
CA ALA A 77 -15.23 -3.82 -17.05
C ALA A 77 -14.76 -5.29 -16.97
N THR A 78 -15.44 -6.09 -16.15
CA THR A 78 -15.12 -7.51 -15.96
C THR A 78 -16.41 -8.29 -15.74
N GLU A 79 -16.36 -9.59 -16.04
CA GLU A 79 -17.50 -10.51 -15.93
C GLU A 79 -17.24 -11.57 -14.86
N MET A 80 -18.30 -11.98 -14.17
CA MET A 80 -18.20 -12.90 -13.03
C MET A 80 -17.56 -14.25 -13.38
N ASP A 81 -17.75 -14.75 -14.59
CA ASP A 81 -17.15 -16.02 -15.00
C ASP A 81 -15.64 -15.93 -15.13
N GLY A 82 -15.12 -14.82 -15.67
CA GLY A 82 -13.68 -14.56 -15.72
C GLY A 82 -13.06 -14.40 -14.32
N LEU A 83 -13.77 -13.72 -13.42
CA LEU A 83 -13.32 -13.55 -12.03
C LEU A 83 -13.26 -14.87 -11.25
N LYS A 84 -14.21 -15.80 -11.48
CA LYS A 84 -14.18 -17.13 -10.85
C LYS A 84 -12.98 -17.96 -11.32
N VAL A 85 -12.67 -17.92 -12.61
CA VAL A 85 -11.48 -18.61 -13.14
C VAL A 85 -10.22 -18.06 -12.47
N LEU A 86 -10.06 -16.74 -12.44
CA LEU A 86 -8.92 -16.11 -11.77
C LEU A 86 -8.85 -16.47 -10.28
N PHE A 87 -9.98 -16.51 -9.59
CA PHE A 87 -10.04 -16.89 -8.18
C PHE A 87 -9.51 -18.32 -7.94
N GLU A 88 -9.98 -19.31 -8.70
CA GLU A 88 -9.53 -20.70 -8.54
C GLU A 88 -8.03 -20.84 -8.86
N GLU A 89 -7.53 -20.12 -9.87
CA GLU A 89 -6.10 -20.08 -10.20
C GLU A 89 -5.24 -19.51 -9.06
N LEU A 90 -5.70 -18.45 -8.40
CA LEU A 90 -4.97 -17.82 -7.28
C LEU A 90 -5.04 -18.69 -6.03
N LYS A 91 -6.21 -19.25 -5.72
CA LYS A 91 -6.42 -20.14 -4.57
C LYS A 91 -5.53 -21.38 -4.62
N ALA A 92 -5.23 -21.92 -5.80
CA ALA A 92 -4.32 -23.05 -5.93
C ALA A 92 -2.84 -22.73 -5.64
N LYS A 93 -2.48 -21.43 -5.56
CA LYS A 93 -1.11 -20.94 -5.39
C LYS A 93 -0.80 -20.44 -3.96
N ILE A 94 -1.81 -20.34 -3.11
CA ILE A 94 -1.71 -19.89 -1.71
C ILE A 94 -2.26 -20.95 -0.76
#